data_AF-A0A9Q1ANG3-F1
#
_entry.id   AF-A0A9Q1ANG3-F1
#
_cell.length_a   1.000
_cell.length_b   1.000
_cell.length_c   1.000
_cell.angle_alpha   90.00
_cell.angle_beta   90.00
_cell.angle_gamma   90.00
#
_symmetry.space_group_name_H-M   'P 1'
#
loop_
_entity.id
_entity.type
_entity.pdbx_description
1 polymer ?
#
loop_
_entity_poly.entity_id
_entity_poly.type
_entity_poly.pdbx_seq_one_letter_code
_entity_poly.pdbx_strand_id
1 'polypeptide(L)'
;MLHFELKTFNTAIDCYTQFIDGGTMVSPTVFARRCLCYLISDLPQQALGDAMQAQAVSPEWPTAFYLQAASLFSLGMDTDAQETLKDGSSLEAKNHGN
;
A
#
# COMPACT_ATOMS: atom_id res chain seq x y z
N MET A 1 -11.70 8.89 22.74
CA MET A 1 -11.25 9.52 21.48
C MET A 1 -10.90 8.51 20.39
N LEU A 2 -10.43 7.30 20.70
CA LEU A 2 -10.04 6.28 19.70
C LEU A 2 -11.17 5.74 18.78
N HIS A 3 -12.44 5.88 19.19
CA HIS A 3 -13.58 5.34 18.43
C HIS A 3 -13.97 6.19 17.21
N PHE A 4 -13.51 7.44 17.11
CA PHE A 4 -13.87 8.32 15.99
C PHE A 4 -12.94 8.11 14.79
N GLU A 5 -11.65 7.98 15.05
CA GLU A 5 -10.59 7.81 14.04
C GLU A 5 -10.73 6.47 13.29
N LEU A 6 -10.91 5.35 14.00
CA LEU A 6 -11.15 4.03 13.40
C LEU A 6 -12.40 4.00 12.51
N LYS A 7 -13.44 4.73 12.90
CA LYS A 7 -14.69 4.82 12.13
C LYS A 7 -14.52 5.62 10.85
N THR A 8 -13.65 6.63 10.85
CA THR A 8 -13.30 7.37 9.63
C THR A 8 -12.43 6.56 8.68
N PHE A 9 -11.50 5.73 9.16
CA PHE A 9 -10.66 4.90 8.29
C PHE A 9 -11.45 3.80 7.58
N ASN A 10 -12.36 3.11 8.28
CA ASN A 10 -13.23 2.12 7.64
C ASN A 10 -14.13 2.75 6.58
N THR A 11 -14.64 3.96 6.82
CA THR A 11 -15.42 4.69 5.82
C THR A 11 -14.57 5.08 4.61
N ALA A 12 -13.30 5.46 4.82
CA ALA A 12 -12.37 5.77 3.73
C ALA A 12 -12.05 4.52 2.90
N ILE A 13 -11.81 3.38 3.55
CA ILE A 13 -11.59 2.08 2.89
C ILE A 13 -12.79 1.70 2.03
N ASP A 14 -14.00 1.86 2.54
CA ASP A 14 -15.24 1.56 1.80
C ASP A 14 -15.39 2.47 0.58
N CYS A 15 -15.18 3.79 0.74
CA CYS A 15 -15.18 4.74 -0.37
C CYS A 15 -14.14 4.39 -1.44
N TYR A 16 -12.90 4.04 -1.06
CA TYR A 16 -11.87 3.64 -2.02
C TYR A 16 -12.21 2.32 -2.71
N THR A 17 -12.83 1.38 -2.00
CA THR A 17 -13.26 0.10 -2.54
C THR A 17 -14.38 0.28 -3.56
N GLN A 18 -15.40 1.08 -3.25
CA GLN A 18 -16.45 1.43 -4.21
C GLN A 18 -15.89 2.16 -5.44
N PHE A 19 -14.84 2.98 -5.26
CA PHE A 19 -14.20 3.68 -6.39
C PHE A 19 -13.42 2.74 -7.31
N ILE A 20 -12.73 1.73 -6.74
CA ILE A 20 -12.02 0.69 -7.48
C ILE A 20 -13.03 -0.24 -8.19
N ASP A 21 -14.04 -0.73 -7.46
CA ASP A 21 -15.04 -1.69 -7.96
C ASP A 21 -16.00 -1.04 -8.97
N GLY A 22 -16.32 0.25 -8.78
CA GLY A 22 -17.06 1.07 -9.74
C GLY A 22 -16.32 1.35 -11.05
N GLY A 23 -15.11 0.80 -11.24
CA GLY A 23 -14.39 0.80 -12.52
C GLY A 23 -14.01 2.18 -13.06
N THR A 24 -14.11 3.23 -12.23
CA THR A 24 -13.99 4.61 -12.71
C THR A 24 -12.52 5.00 -12.92
N MET A 25 -11.58 4.42 -12.17
CA MET A 25 -10.14 4.55 -12.44
C MET A 25 -9.29 3.56 -11.62
N VAL A 26 -8.48 2.72 -12.30
CA VAL A 26 -7.46 1.89 -11.64
C VAL A 26 -6.21 2.75 -11.43
N SER A 27 -6.15 3.45 -10.31
CA SER A 27 -5.00 4.29 -9.96
C SER A 27 -4.19 3.65 -8.82
N PRO A 28 -2.86 3.51 -8.96
CA PRO A 28 -2.01 2.92 -7.93
C PRO A 28 -2.07 3.71 -6.61
N THR A 29 -2.35 5.02 -6.69
CA THR A 29 -2.52 5.92 -5.54
C THR A 29 -3.73 5.55 -4.67
N VAL A 30 -4.81 5.02 -5.27
CA VAL A 30 -6.01 4.62 -4.52
C VAL A 30 -5.72 3.39 -3.68
N PHE A 31 -5.06 2.39 -4.27
CA PHE A 31 -4.58 1.21 -3.55
C PHE A 31 -3.58 1.59 -2.44
N ALA A 32 -2.64 2.49 -2.73
CA ALA A 32 -1.69 2.97 -1.71
C ALA A 32 -2.38 3.64 -0.51
N ARG A 33 -3.41 4.46 -0.76
CA ARG A 33 -4.18 5.11 0.31
C ARG A 33 -4.98 4.11 1.13
N ARG A 34 -5.62 3.13 0.47
CA ARG A 34 -6.37 2.07 1.15
C ARG A 34 -5.44 1.15 1.96
N CYS A 35 -4.24 0.85 1.44
CA CYS A 35 -3.16 0.16 2.15
C CYS A 35 -2.80 0.88 3.47
N LEU A 36 -2.60 2.19 3.44
CA LEU A 36 -2.30 2.97 4.65
C LEU A 36 -3.43 2.89 5.68
N CYS A 37 -4.70 2.97 5.24
CA CYS A 37 -5.83 2.81 6.14
C CYS A 37 -5.88 1.43 6.78
N TYR A 38 -5.54 0.37 6.03
CA TYR A 38 -5.43 -0.98 6.58
C TYR A 38 -4.30 -1.12 7.61
N LEU A 39 -3.12 -0.52 7.35
CA LEU A 39 -2.01 -0.53 8.33
C LEU A 39 -2.39 0.16 9.63
N ILE A 40 -3.05 1.33 9.55
CA ILE A 40 -3.51 2.08 10.74
C ILE A 40 -4.62 1.31 11.50
N SER A 41 -5.35 0.45 10.81
CA SER A 41 -6.43 -0.35 11.40
C SER A 41 -5.95 -1.73 11.90
N ASP A 42 -4.64 -1.96 11.99
CA ASP A 42 -4.03 -3.26 12.37
C ASP A 42 -4.44 -4.42 11.43
N LEU A 43 -4.62 -4.13 10.14
CA LEU A 43 -4.96 -5.11 9.09
C LEU A 43 -3.84 -5.25 8.03
N PRO A 44 -2.61 -5.63 8.43
CA PRO A 44 -1.45 -5.60 7.53
C PRO A 44 -1.51 -6.62 6.38
N GLN A 45 -2.28 -7.71 6.51
CA GLN A 45 -2.50 -8.65 5.39
C GLN A 45 -3.28 -8.01 4.23
N GLN A 46 -4.30 -7.22 4.56
CA GLN A 46 -5.09 -6.50 3.55
C GLN A 46 -4.27 -5.35 2.94
N ALA A 47 -3.46 -4.69 3.77
CA ALA A 47 -2.51 -3.68 3.32
C ALA A 47 -1.52 -4.25 2.28
N LEU A 48 -0.95 -5.42 2.55
CA LEU A 48 -0.03 -6.09 1.64
C LEU A 48 -0.70 -6.38 0.28
N GLY A 49 -1.94 -6.88 0.29
CA GLY A 49 -2.70 -7.13 -0.94
C GLY A 49 -2.89 -5.87 -1.79
N ASP A 50 -3.20 -4.74 -1.15
CA ASP A 50 -3.33 -3.44 -1.83
C ASP A 50 -1.99 -2.92 -2.36
N ALA A 51 -0.91 -3.08 -1.59
CA ALA A 51 0.41 -2.67 -2.03
C ALA A 51 0.90 -3.50 -3.23
N MET A 52 0.55 -4.79 -3.29
CA MET A 52 0.77 -5.65 -4.48
C MET A 52 -0.05 -5.22 -5.69
N GLN A 53 -1.32 -4.85 -5.49
CA GLN A 53 -2.13 -4.29 -6.58
C GLN A 53 -1.57 -2.95 -7.08
N ALA A 54 -1.14 -2.07 -6.18
CA ALA A 54 -0.51 -0.80 -6.54
C ALA A 54 0.75 -1.01 -7.39
N GLN A 55 1.59 -1.98 -7.01
CA GLN A 55 2.78 -2.38 -7.77
C GLN A 55 2.41 -2.99 -9.13
N ALA A 56 1.39 -3.83 -9.21
CA ALA A 56 0.94 -4.42 -10.47
C ALA A 56 0.41 -3.36 -11.45
N VAL A 57 -0.25 -2.32 -10.93
CA VAL A 57 -0.76 -1.20 -11.74
C VAL A 57 0.37 -0.25 -12.17
N SER A 58 1.36 -0.03 -11.31
CA SER A 58 2.52 0.82 -11.62
C SER A 58 3.81 0.17 -11.14
N PRO A 59 4.42 -0.70 -11.96
CA PRO A 59 5.62 -1.44 -11.59
C PRO A 59 6.85 -0.52 -11.44
N GLU A 60 6.81 0.65 -12.07
CA GLU A 60 7.87 1.67 -12.00
C GLU A 60 7.72 2.61 -10.80
N TRP A 61 6.75 2.35 -9.91
CA TRP A 61 6.49 3.20 -8.75
C TRP A 61 7.14 2.65 -7.47
N PRO A 62 8.30 3.18 -7.04
CA PRO A 62 9.03 2.66 -5.88
C PRO A 62 8.23 2.75 -4.57
N THR A 63 7.29 3.68 -4.46
CA THR A 63 6.38 3.80 -3.31
C THR A 63 5.58 2.52 -3.04
N ALA A 64 5.21 1.77 -4.09
CA ALA A 64 4.47 0.52 -3.90
C ALA A 64 5.31 -0.54 -3.16
N PHE A 65 6.62 -0.60 -3.43
CA PHE A 65 7.56 -1.46 -2.71
C PHE A 65 7.71 -1.04 -1.25
N TYR A 66 7.78 0.27 -0.96
CA TYR A 66 7.85 0.75 0.42
C TYR A 66 6.59 0.39 1.23
N LEU A 67 5.40 0.43 0.61
CA LEU A 67 4.16 0.01 1.26
C LEU A 67 4.07 -1.50 1.49
N GLN A 68 4.57 -2.30 0.56
CA GLN A 68 4.70 -3.75 0.75
C GLN A 68 5.63 -4.06 1.92
N ALA A 69 6.81 -3.43 1.96
CA ALA A 69 7.75 -3.59 3.05
C ALA A 69 7.16 -3.19 4.41
N ALA A 70 6.46 -2.04 4.48
CA ALA A 70 5.78 -1.62 5.70
C ALA A 70 4.75 -2.65 6.17
N SER A 71 3.99 -3.24 5.24
CA SER A 71 3.02 -4.29 5.53
C SER A 71 3.68 -5.58 6.01
N LEU A 72 4.80 -5.98 5.40
CA LEU A 72 5.58 -7.15 5.79
C LEU A 72 6.23 -6.97 7.17
N PHE A 73 6.74 -5.78 7.50
CA PHE A 73 7.21 -5.46 8.85
C PHE A 73 6.09 -5.60 9.88
N SER A 74 4.89 -5.09 9.59
CA SER A 74 3.73 -5.27 10.47
C SER A 74 3.28 -6.73 10.60
N LEU A 75 3.62 -7.60 9.64
CA LEU A 75 3.38 -9.05 9.70
C LEU A 75 4.50 -9.84 10.42
N GLY A 76 5.60 -9.18 10.78
CA GLY A 76 6.79 -9.85 11.34
C GLY A 76 7.61 -10.61 10.30
N MET A 77 7.45 -10.28 9.02
CA MET A 77 8.20 -10.85 7.89
C MET A 77 9.36 -9.91 7.51
N ASP A 78 10.25 -9.63 8.47
CA ASP A 78 11.31 -8.64 8.32
C ASP A 78 12.25 -8.93 7.14
N THR A 79 12.53 -10.21 6.86
CA THR A 79 13.41 -10.61 5.76
C THR A 79 12.80 -10.25 4.41
N ASP A 80 11.53 -10.60 4.18
CA ASP A 80 10.81 -10.24 2.96
C ASP A 80 10.66 -8.72 2.82
N ALA A 81 10.45 -8.03 3.94
CA ALA A 81 10.36 -6.56 3.96
C ALA A 81 11.66 -5.90 3.51
N GLN A 82 12.82 -6.39 3.99
CA GLN A 82 14.13 -5.86 3.61
C GLN A 82 14.45 -6.10 2.13
N GLU A 83 14.14 -7.28 1.60
CA GLU A 83 14.31 -7.56 0.17
C GLU A 83 13.43 -6.64 -0.67
N THR A 84 12.17 -6.45 -0.26
CA THR A 84 11.24 -5.54 -0.94
C THR A 84 11.72 -4.08 -0.92
N LEU A 85 12.26 -3.61 0.22
CA LEU A 85 12.85 -2.27 0.30
C LEU A 85 14.03 -2.11 -0.66
N LYS A 86 14.89 -3.13 -0.74
CA LYS A 86 16.06 -3.12 -1.62
C LYS A 86 15.66 -3.02 -3.09
N ASP A 87 14.60 -3.72 -3.49
CA ASP A 87 14.04 -3.61 -4.84
C ASP A 87 13.48 -2.21 -5.10
N GLY A 88 12.72 -1.65 -4.15
CA GLY A 88 12.18 -0.29 -4.24
C GLY A 88 13.26 0.78 -4.36
N SER A 89 14.30 0.73 -3.52
CA SER A 89 15.43 1.66 -3.59
C SER A 89 16.24 1.49 -4.86
N SER A 90 16.41 0.27 -5.36
CA SER A 90 17.09 0.01 -6.63
C SER A 90 16.32 0.57 -7.83
N LEU A 91 14.99 0.50 -7.79
CA LEU A 91 14.11 1.08 -8.81
C LEU A 91 14.13 2.61 -8.76
N GLU A 92 14.08 3.21 -7.56
CA GLU A 92 14.18 4.65 -7.37
C GLU A 92 15.53 5.21 -7.86
N ALA A 93 16.63 4.51 -7.58
CA ALA A 93 17.96 4.88 -8.06
C ALA A 93 18.06 4.83 -9.59
N LYS A 94 17.36 3.88 -10.25
CA LYS A 94 17.27 3.82 -11.72
C LYS A 94 16.44 4.97 -12.29
N ASN A 95 15.34 5.35 -11.62
CA ASN A 95 14.45 6.42 -12.09
C ASN A 95 15.04 7.83 -11.94
N HIS A 96 15.90 8.06 -10.95
CA HIS A 96 16.58 9.37 -10.76
C HIS A 96 17.91 9.50 -11.50
N GLY A 97 18.36 8.44 -12.20
CA GLY A 97 19.67 8.37 -12.84
C GLY A 97 19.72 8.80 -14.30
N ASN A 98 18.71 9.48 -14.85
CA ASN A 98 18.64 9.87 -16.27
C ASN A 98 18.41 11.37 -16.47
#